data_AF-A0A7S4KGD6-F1
#
_entry.id   AF-A0A7S4KGD6-F1
#
_cell.length_a   1.000
_cell.length_b   1.000
_cell.length_c   1.000
_cell.angle_alpha   90.00
_cell.angle_beta   90.00
_cell.angle_gamma   90.00
#
_symmetry.space_group_name_H-M   'P 1'
#
loop_
_entity.id
_entity.type
_entity.pdbx_description
1 polymer ?
#
loop_
_entity_poly.entity_id
_entity_poly.type
_entity_poly.pdbx_seq_one_letter_code
_entity_poly.pdbx_strand_id
1 'polypeptide(L)'
;SSSANMGWRIEGIRLPSGQHEGCKTLKENDELKAALLWYVQSRPSEARRIRNRLEELRNHLQVSEWFFNHEIISSSLLFIYDDAPNGTAPPSAWMIDFAKTLPLQNGFKLTHREAWEKGNHEDGFLFGLDSLISIWENVEKEGSGVRSANDVI
;
A
#
# COMPACT_ATOMS: atom_id res chain seq x y z
N SER A 1 9.60 -1.90 -11.82
CA SER A 1 8.93 -2.10 -10.54
C SER A 1 9.66 -1.34 -9.44
N SER A 2 8.90 -0.70 -8.57
CA SER A 2 9.33 -0.01 -7.35
C SER A 2 9.78 -0.95 -6.22
N SER A 3 9.61 -2.28 -6.33
CA SER A 3 9.87 -3.23 -5.23
C SER A 3 11.25 -3.10 -4.59
N ALA A 4 12.31 -2.84 -5.36
CA ALA A 4 13.67 -2.74 -4.82
C ALA A 4 13.89 -1.51 -3.94
N ASN A 5 13.20 -0.40 -4.22
CA ASN A 5 13.41 0.88 -3.53
C ASN A 5 12.29 1.20 -2.53
N MET A 6 11.09 0.63 -2.75
CA MET A 6 9.89 0.92 -1.97
C MET A 6 9.36 -0.29 -1.22
N GLY A 7 9.85 -1.51 -1.44
CA GLY A 7 9.32 -2.72 -0.81
C GLY A 7 7.97 -3.20 -1.35
N TRP A 8 7.36 -2.49 -2.31
CA TRP A 8 6.10 -2.87 -2.95
C TRP A 8 6.05 -2.42 -4.42
N ARG A 9 5.05 -2.91 -5.15
CA ARG A 9 4.73 -2.49 -6.52
C ARG A 9 3.23 -2.64 -6.79
N ILE A 10 2.73 -1.91 -7.77
CA ILE A 10 1.34 -1.98 -8.20
C ILE A 10 1.20 -3.08 -9.26
N GLU A 11 0.43 -4.13 -8.96
CA GLU A 11 0.10 -5.17 -9.95
C GLU A 11 -1.05 -4.77 -10.87
N GLY A 12 -2.04 -4.04 -10.34
CA GLY A 12 -3.17 -3.55 -11.11
C GLY A 12 -4.03 -2.57 -10.34
N ILE A 13 -4.72 -1.69 -11.07
CA ILE A 13 -5.69 -0.74 -10.53
C ILE A 13 -6.91 -0.77 -11.46
N ARG A 14 -8.10 -0.86 -10.88
CA ARG A 14 -9.35 -0.87 -11.64
C ARG A 14 -10.37 0.06 -11.01
N LEU A 15 -11.04 0.81 -11.87
CA LEU A 15 -12.24 1.58 -11.59
C LEU A 15 -13.39 1.08 -12.47
N PRO A 16 -14.66 1.44 -12.18
CA PRO A 16 -15.78 1.13 -13.06
C PRO A 16 -15.59 1.67 -14.49
N SER A 17 -14.88 2.78 -14.64
CA SER A 17 -14.57 3.40 -15.94
C SER A 17 -13.49 2.67 -16.74
N GLY A 18 -12.72 1.77 -16.11
CA GLY A 18 -11.65 1.05 -16.79
C GLY A 18 -10.48 0.66 -15.89
N GLN A 19 -9.44 0.13 -16.51
CA GLN A 19 -8.22 -0.32 -15.85
C GLN A 19 -7.08 0.67 -16.13
N HIS A 20 -6.29 0.98 -15.12
CA HIS A 20 -5.06 1.77 -15.31
C HIS A 20 -4.03 0.92 -16.07
N GLU A 21 -3.45 1.47 -17.13
CA GLU A 21 -2.44 0.80 -17.94
C GLU A 21 -1.04 0.96 -17.34
N GLY A 22 -0.09 0.09 -17.71
CA GLY A 22 1.32 0.29 -17.35
C GLY A 22 1.69 0.09 -15.86
N CYS A 23 0.83 -0.46 -15.00
CA CYS A 23 1.13 -0.61 -13.56
C CYS A 23 2.46 -1.35 -13.28
N LYS A 24 2.77 -2.38 -14.08
CA LYS A 24 3.98 -3.21 -13.91
C LYS A 24 5.29 -2.45 -14.14
N THR A 25 5.24 -1.34 -14.87
CA THR A 25 6.44 -0.55 -15.21
C THR A 25 6.66 0.64 -14.29
N LEU A 26 5.70 0.99 -13.42
CA LEU A 26 5.84 2.07 -12.44
C LEU A 26 7.03 1.81 -11.51
N LYS A 27 7.86 2.83 -11.31
CA LYS A 27 9.08 2.77 -10.49
C LYS A 27 9.25 4.01 -9.62
N GLU A 28 9.03 5.18 -10.20
CA GLU A 28 9.35 6.45 -9.56
C GLU A 28 8.21 6.92 -8.66
N ASN A 29 8.54 7.68 -7.61
CA ASN A 29 7.55 8.21 -6.66
C ASN A 29 6.40 8.95 -7.35
N ASP A 30 6.70 9.82 -8.30
CA ASP A 30 5.69 10.61 -8.99
C ASP A 30 4.77 9.76 -9.88
N GLU A 31 5.31 8.72 -10.53
CA GLU A 31 4.52 7.76 -11.30
C GLU A 31 3.54 6.99 -10.41
N LEU A 32 4.03 6.49 -9.27
CA LEU A 32 3.22 5.76 -8.29
C LEU A 32 2.12 6.67 -7.71
N LYS A 33 2.49 7.88 -7.31
CA LYS A 33 1.57 8.88 -6.77
C LYS A 33 0.50 9.25 -7.79
N ALA A 34 0.87 9.47 -9.05
CA ALA A 34 -0.07 9.77 -10.13
C ALA A 34 -1.08 8.62 -10.34
N ALA A 35 -0.62 7.37 -10.35
CA ALA A 35 -1.48 6.20 -10.48
C ALA A 35 -2.46 6.06 -9.30
N LEU A 36 -2.01 6.37 -8.08
CA LEU A 36 -2.87 6.35 -6.88
C LEU A 36 -3.84 7.54 -6.83
N LEU A 37 -3.43 8.74 -7.25
CA LEU A 37 -4.32 9.88 -7.45
C LEU A 37 -5.42 9.55 -8.45
N TRP A 38 -5.07 8.89 -9.57
CA TRP A 38 -6.04 8.38 -10.53
C TRP A 38 -7.00 7.38 -9.87
N TYR A 39 -6.48 6.44 -9.06
CA TYR A 39 -7.29 5.44 -8.38
C TYR A 39 -8.32 6.07 -7.43
N VAL A 40 -7.96 7.09 -6.65
CA VAL A 40 -8.92 7.80 -5.77
C VAL A 40 -9.65 8.94 -6.45
N GLN A 41 -9.51 9.09 -7.76
CA GLN A 41 -10.13 10.16 -8.56
C GLN A 41 -9.85 11.55 -7.96
N SER A 42 -8.60 11.76 -7.51
CA SER A 42 -8.13 12.99 -6.85
C SER A 42 -8.90 13.38 -5.59
N ARG A 43 -9.62 12.45 -4.94
CA ARG A 43 -10.37 12.70 -3.71
C ARG A 43 -9.47 12.54 -2.47
N PRO A 44 -9.08 13.64 -1.78
CA PRO A 44 -8.20 13.56 -0.62
C PRO A 44 -8.84 12.82 0.56
N SER A 45 -10.17 12.87 0.70
CA SER A 45 -10.89 12.10 1.72
C SER A 45 -10.70 10.59 1.54
N GLU A 46 -10.72 10.07 0.31
CA GLU A 46 -10.52 8.65 0.04
C GLU A 46 -9.07 8.23 0.28
N ALA A 47 -8.10 9.06 -0.12
CA ALA A 47 -6.69 8.85 0.19
C ALA A 47 -6.44 8.74 1.71
N ARG A 48 -7.03 9.66 2.50
CA ARG A 48 -6.97 9.63 3.97
C ARG A 48 -7.55 8.34 4.54
N ARG A 49 -8.71 7.92 4.05
CA ARG A 49 -9.38 6.71 4.55
C ARG A 49 -8.54 5.45 4.28
N ILE A 50 -7.94 5.35 3.09
CA ILE A 50 -7.04 4.24 2.74
C ILE A 50 -5.79 4.29 3.62
N ARG A 51 -5.17 5.46 3.79
CA ARG A 51 -4.02 5.64 4.68
C ARG A 51 -4.30 5.17 6.10
N ASN A 52 -5.39 5.65 6.71
CA ASN A 52 -5.77 5.25 8.07
C ASN A 52 -5.96 3.74 8.17
N ARG A 53 -6.57 3.11 7.15
CA ARG A 53 -6.74 1.65 7.12
C ARG A 53 -5.41 0.89 7.05
N LEU A 54 -4.42 1.42 6.32
CA LEU A 54 -3.07 0.86 6.27
C LEU A 54 -2.33 1.02 7.60
N GLU A 55 -2.50 2.14 8.29
CA GLU A 55 -1.95 2.35 9.64
C GLU A 55 -2.55 1.37 10.65
N GLU A 56 -3.87 1.14 10.59
CA GLU A 56 -4.53 0.09 11.38
C GLU A 56 -3.97 -1.30 11.08
N LEU A 57 -3.80 -1.64 9.79
CA LEU A 57 -3.20 -2.92 9.41
C LEU A 57 -1.79 -3.05 9.98
N ARG A 58 -0.94 -2.03 9.83
CA ARG A 58 0.41 -2.00 10.41
C ARG A 58 0.39 -2.25 11.91
N ASN A 59 -0.52 -1.60 12.64
CA ASN A 59 -0.63 -1.75 14.09
C ASN A 59 -0.99 -3.20 14.49
N HIS A 60 -1.91 -3.84 13.77
CA HIS A 60 -2.25 -5.25 14.01
C HIS A 60 -1.08 -6.20 13.69
N LEU A 61 -0.35 -5.95 12.60
CA LEU A 61 0.80 -6.77 12.22
C LEU A 61 1.93 -6.68 13.25
N GLN A 62 2.18 -5.49 13.79
CA GLN A 62 3.22 -5.23 14.80
C GLN A 62 2.96 -5.89 16.17
N VAL A 63 1.78 -6.44 16.42
CA VAL A 63 1.47 -7.23 17.62
C VAL A 63 1.18 -8.69 17.30
N SER A 64 1.26 -9.07 16.02
CA SER A 64 0.96 -10.43 15.56
C SER A 64 2.18 -11.33 15.73
N GLU A 65 2.09 -12.27 16.67
CA GLU A 65 3.12 -13.31 16.82
C GLU A 65 3.24 -14.16 15.55
N TRP A 66 2.13 -14.45 14.87
CA TRP A 66 2.16 -15.17 13.61
C TRP A 66 3.02 -14.42 12.59
N PHE A 67 2.82 -13.10 12.45
CA PHE A 67 3.51 -12.30 11.45
C PHE A 67 5.03 -12.34 11.64
N PHE A 68 5.52 -12.06 12.86
CA PHE A 68 6.95 -12.08 13.16
C PHE A 68 7.65 -13.44 13.00
N ASN A 69 6.88 -14.53 12.99
CA ASN A 69 7.39 -15.89 12.83
C ASN A 69 7.21 -16.44 11.40
N HIS A 70 6.80 -15.62 10.42
CA HIS A 70 6.60 -16.07 9.04
C HIS A 70 7.31 -15.16 8.05
N GLU A 71 8.00 -15.76 7.08
CA GLU A 71 8.53 -15.06 5.92
C GLU A 71 7.39 -14.76 4.94
N ILE A 72 7.07 -13.48 4.71
CA ILE A 72 5.92 -13.04 3.92
C ILE A 72 6.35 -12.68 2.49
N ILE A 73 6.58 -13.70 1.66
CA ILE A 73 7.02 -13.51 0.27
C ILE A 73 5.87 -13.56 -0.72
N SER A 74 5.90 -12.63 -1.69
CA SER A 74 5.00 -12.63 -2.86
C SER A 74 3.51 -12.50 -2.51
N SER A 75 3.19 -12.00 -1.32
CA SER A 75 1.83 -11.63 -0.94
C SER A 75 1.43 -10.28 -1.53
N SER A 76 0.14 -9.99 -1.52
CA SER A 76 -0.40 -8.73 -2.01
C SER A 76 -1.28 -8.06 -0.95
N LEU A 77 -1.41 -6.74 -1.06
CA LEU A 77 -2.48 -5.98 -0.40
C LEU A 77 -3.56 -5.66 -1.44
N LEU A 78 -4.80 -6.09 -1.15
CA LEU A 78 -5.96 -5.78 -1.97
C LEU A 78 -6.75 -4.64 -1.32
N PHE A 79 -6.79 -3.49 -2.02
CA PHE A 79 -7.58 -2.32 -1.62
C PHE A 79 -8.90 -2.28 -2.38
N ILE A 80 -9.99 -2.06 -1.65
CA ILE A 80 -11.32 -1.87 -2.24
C ILE A 80 -12.00 -0.73 -1.48
N TYR A 81 -12.58 0.21 -2.20
CA TYR A 81 -13.35 1.29 -1.60
C TYR A 81 -14.59 1.57 -2.47
N ASP A 82 -15.62 2.12 -1.85
CA ASP A 82 -16.89 2.48 -2.51
C ASP A 82 -16.74 3.82 -3.26
N ASP A 83 -17.38 3.95 -4.42
CA ASP A 83 -17.30 5.16 -5.26
C ASP A 83 -18.24 6.28 -4.78
N ALA A 84 -19.00 6.05 -3.69
CA ALA A 84 -19.76 7.10 -3.03
C ALA A 84 -18.83 8.16 -2.38
N PRO A 85 -19.13 9.47 -2.50
CA PRO A 85 -18.38 10.51 -1.79
C PRO A 85 -18.38 10.26 -0.27
N ASN A 86 -17.19 10.21 0.33
CA ASN A 86 -16.94 9.84 1.74
C ASN A 86 -17.26 8.38 2.09
N GLY A 87 -17.59 7.56 1.09
CA GLY A 87 -17.99 6.16 1.15
C GLY A 87 -19.21 5.88 2.01
N THR A 88 -19.96 4.85 1.66
CA THR A 88 -20.98 4.30 2.56
C THR A 88 -20.37 3.38 3.63
N ALA A 89 -19.18 2.84 3.37
CA ALA A 89 -18.43 1.97 4.28
C ALA A 89 -16.91 2.26 4.19
N PRO A 90 -16.14 2.03 5.28
CA PRO A 90 -14.68 2.19 5.27
C PRO A 90 -14.01 1.40 4.13
N PRO A 91 -12.90 1.90 3.56
CA PRO A 91 -12.14 1.12 2.60
C PRO A 91 -11.61 -0.16 3.26
N SER A 92 -11.58 -1.21 2.46
CA SER A 92 -11.01 -2.50 2.82
C SER A 92 -9.55 -2.57 2.38
N ALA A 93 -8.70 -3.13 3.24
CA ALA A 93 -7.34 -3.52 2.93
C ALA A 93 -7.12 -4.93 3.47
N TRP A 94 -6.86 -5.88 2.58
CA TRP A 94 -6.69 -7.29 2.91
C TRP A 94 -5.35 -7.80 2.42
N MET A 95 -4.65 -8.53 3.28
CA MET A 95 -3.51 -9.34 2.84
C MET A 95 -4.03 -10.61 2.16
N ILE A 96 -3.51 -10.90 0.98
CA ILE A 96 -3.86 -12.08 0.17
C ILE A 96 -2.58 -12.78 -0.33
N ASP A 97 -2.75 -13.95 -0.94
CA ASP A 97 -1.69 -14.74 -1.58
C ASP A 97 -0.58 -15.26 -0.65
N PHE A 98 -0.98 -15.96 0.42
CA PHE A 98 -0.07 -16.59 1.40
C PHE A 98 0.56 -17.91 0.94
N ALA A 99 0.45 -18.29 -0.33
CA ALA A 99 0.90 -19.59 -0.82
C ALA A 99 2.42 -19.82 -0.68
N LYS A 100 3.20 -18.73 -0.60
CA LYS A 100 4.66 -18.75 -0.37
C LYS A 100 5.04 -18.21 1.00
N THR A 101 4.06 -18.01 1.89
CA THR A 101 4.32 -17.62 3.27
C THR A 101 4.77 -18.84 4.05
N LEU A 102 5.99 -18.79 4.57
CA LEU A 102 6.61 -19.93 5.24
C LEU A 102 6.88 -19.59 6.71
N PRO A 103 6.58 -20.50 7.65
CA PRO A 103 7.00 -20.32 9.02
C PRO A 103 8.53 -20.37 9.10
N LEU A 104 9.10 -19.52 9.95
CA LEU A 104 10.52 -19.57 10.26
C LEU A 104 10.86 -20.82 11.08
N GLN A 105 12.04 -21.38 10.82
CA GLN A 105 12.59 -22.47 11.62
C GLN A 105 13.35 -21.87 12.81
N ASN A 106 13.51 -22.64 13.90
CA ASN A 106 14.41 -22.31 15.02
C ASN A 106 14.05 -21.07 15.88
N GLY A 107 12.83 -20.54 15.78
CA GLY A 107 12.36 -19.45 16.66
C GLY A 107 12.96 -18.07 16.35
N PHE A 108 13.49 -17.88 15.14
CA PHE A 108 13.84 -16.55 14.63
C PHE A 108 12.59 -15.67 14.56
N LYS A 109 12.78 -14.36 14.75
CA LYS A 109 11.76 -13.35 14.51
C LYS A 109 12.27 -12.34 13.50
N LEU A 110 11.46 -12.04 12.49
CA LEU A 110 11.76 -10.99 11.53
C LEU A 110 11.41 -9.63 12.11
N THR A 111 12.07 -8.59 11.63
CA THR A 111 11.64 -7.20 11.82
C THR A 111 10.67 -6.78 10.72
N HIS A 112 10.72 -7.44 9.56
CA HIS A 112 10.05 -7.09 8.30
C HIS A 112 10.43 -5.70 7.77
N ARG A 113 11.50 -5.10 8.30
CA ARG A 113 11.95 -3.74 7.97
C ARG A 113 13.39 -3.69 7.52
N GLU A 114 14.23 -4.55 8.07
CA GLU A 114 15.63 -4.64 7.70
C GLU A 114 15.78 -5.12 6.25
N ALA A 115 16.91 -4.78 5.64
CA ALA A 115 17.21 -5.23 4.29
C ALA A 115 17.39 -6.75 4.27
N TRP A 116 16.93 -7.39 3.19
CA TRP A 116 17.21 -8.80 2.98
C TRP A 116 18.72 -9.03 2.78
N GLU A 117 19.25 -9.98 3.53
CA GLU A 117 20.59 -10.50 3.38
C GLU A 117 20.53 -12.03 3.34
N LYS A 118 21.51 -12.65 2.68
CA LYS A 118 21.55 -14.11 2.57
C LYS A 118 21.61 -14.74 3.96
N GLY A 119 20.50 -15.36 4.38
CA GLY A 119 20.37 -16.09 5.64
C GLY A 119 19.65 -15.35 6.77
N ASN A 120 19.29 -14.06 6.61
CA ASN A 120 18.51 -13.35 7.63
C ASN A 120 16.99 -13.52 7.49
N HIS A 121 16.53 -14.01 6.33
CA HIS A 121 15.11 -14.23 5.99
C HIS A 121 14.23 -12.98 5.99
N GLU A 122 14.80 -11.77 6.00
CA GLU A 122 14.00 -10.54 5.99
C GLU A 122 13.24 -10.37 4.67
N ASP A 123 11.97 -10.01 4.76
CA ASP A 123 11.09 -9.86 3.59
C ASP A 123 10.82 -8.40 3.21
N GLY A 124 11.13 -7.46 4.11
CA GLY A 124 10.87 -6.04 3.93
C GLY A 124 9.39 -5.67 3.87
N PHE A 125 8.47 -6.51 4.38
CA PHE A 125 7.03 -6.27 4.28
C PHE A 125 6.60 -4.97 4.99
N LEU A 126 7.06 -4.75 6.22
CA LEU A 126 6.77 -3.52 6.96
C LEU A 126 7.51 -2.31 6.40
N PHE A 127 8.73 -2.49 5.86
CA PHE A 127 9.38 -1.43 5.09
C PHE A 127 8.51 -0.99 3.90
N GLY A 128 7.95 -1.97 3.17
CA GLY A 128 7.01 -1.72 2.10
C GLY A 128 5.73 -1.02 2.55
N LEU A 129 5.14 -1.49 3.65
CA LEU A 129 3.93 -0.88 4.21
C LEU A 129 4.16 0.55 4.69
N ASP A 130 5.30 0.83 5.33
CA ASP A 130 5.68 2.17 5.78
C ASP A 130 5.87 3.13 4.58
N SER A 131 6.57 2.67 3.53
CA SER A 131 6.70 3.41 2.27
C SER A 131 5.35 3.69 1.62
N LEU A 132 4.46 2.69 1.58
CA LEU A 132 3.13 2.82 0.99
C LEU A 132 2.25 3.83 1.76
N ILE A 133 2.27 3.79 3.10
CA ILE A 133 1.59 4.77 3.95
C ILE A 133 2.10 6.18 3.63
N SER A 134 3.42 6.36 3.52
CA SER A 134 4.03 7.66 3.20
C SER A 134 3.60 8.18 1.82
N ILE A 135 3.52 7.31 0.80
CA ILE A 135 2.98 7.71 -0.50
C ILE A 135 1.51 8.15 -0.39
N TRP A 136 0.68 7.45 0.37
CA TRP A 136 -0.73 7.84 0.57
C TRP A 136 -0.88 9.18 1.31
N GLU A 137 0.01 9.51 2.25
CA GLU A 137 0.07 10.85 2.85
C GLU A 137 0.31 11.93 1.80
N ASN A 138 1.20 11.67 0.84
CA ASN A 138 1.50 12.61 -0.24
C ASN A 138 0.32 12.76 -1.21
N VAL A 139 -0.35 11.65 -1.56
CA VAL A 139 -1.59 11.64 -2.37
C VAL A 139 -2.69 12.46 -1.69
N GLU A 140 -2.86 12.31 -0.37
CA GLU A 140 -3.83 13.08 0.42
C GLU A 140 -3.55 14.59 0.36
N LYS A 141 -2.28 14.99 0.55
CA LYS A 141 -1.87 16.40 0.51
C LYS A 141 -2.07 17.01 -0.87
N GLU A 142 -1.72 16.29 -1.94
CA GLU A 142 -1.81 16.80 -3.32
C GLU A 142 -3.27 16.93 -3.80
N GLY A 143 -4.12 15.94 -3.50
CA GLY A 143 -5.56 16.03 -3.79
C GLY A 143 -6.25 17.21 -3.08
N SER A 144 -5.67 17.69 -1.97
CA SER A 144 -6.16 18.87 -1.24
C SER A 144 -5.77 20.20 -1.92
N GLY A 145 -4.65 20.23 -2.66
CA GLY A 145 -4.14 21.44 -3.32
C GLY A 145 -4.82 21.80 -4.65
N VAL A 146 -5.53 20.86 -5.28
CA VAL A 146 -6.20 21.07 -6.58
C VAL A 146 -7.48 21.92 -6.48
N ARG A 147 -7.98 22.20 -5.26
CA ARG A 147 -9.23 22.97 -5.07
C ARG A 147 -9.11 24.50 -5.11
N SER A 148 -7.92 25.09 -5.24
CA SER A 148 -7.75 26.56 -5.17
C SER A 148 -7.65 27.29 -6.52
N ALA A 149 -7.81 26.62 -7.67
CA ALA A 149 -7.60 27.28 -8.97
C ALA A 149 -8.87 27.75 -9.70
N ASN A 150 -10.08 27.33 -9.29
CA ASN A 150 -11.31 27.59 -10.08
C ASN A 150 -12.46 28.31 -9.36
N ASP A 151 -12.27 28.81 -8.13
CA ASP A 151 -13.31 29.57 -7.39
C ASP A 151 -13.10 31.10 -7.46
N VAL A 152 -12.72 31.61 -8.64
CA VAL A 152 -12.80 33.05 -8.95
C VAL A 152 -13.32 33.20 -10.38
N ILE A 153 -14.63 33.42 -10.51
CA ILE A 153 -15.31 34.43 -11.34
C ILE A 153 -16.79 34.44 -10.92
#